data_AF-A0A2V7NXK2-F1
#
_entry.id   AF-A0A2V7NXK2-F1
#
_cell.length_a   1.000
_cell.length_b   1.000
_cell.length_c   1.000
_cell.angle_alpha   90.00
_cell.angle_beta   90.00
_cell.angle_gamma   90.00
#
_symmetry.space_group_name_H-M   'P 1'
#
loop_
_entity.id
_entity.type
_entity.pdbx_description
1 polymer ?
#
loop_
_entity_poly.entity_id
_entity_poly.type
_entity_poly.pdbx_seq_one_letter_code
_entity_poly.pdbx_strand_id
1 'polypeptide(L)'
;MQGIVQVQVQEKAGLTFAAALRSILRQDPNVVLVGEIRDRETAQIAVQASLTGHLVLSTLHTNDAANAVTRLVDIGVEAYKIAAALRGVVAQRLMRRLCPTCKEVWMEAPPERLRRWVPTGTPLYRAAGCPDCAMTGYRGRFSILEVLTVTPEVERTVAAGETADRIAEAARRAGMRGLWESGLSHVLRGESTVDELMRVVDIPQDDVAAPAPPVVAQPARRSGGFAPPPPRLSSPTETIGVAGPLVEHFELLEEPPAPRRSGPHGEIARKVLLVDDEDSLRKVMKELLERDGYAVAEARDGVQALDQIDRVGPDIIVLDLNLPGLDGYGVLSHLRSRPATAAIPVIVLTAKGDEDNEVRVFELGADDFLTKPFRARALSARLEAVLGRRR
;
A
#
# COMPACT_ATOMS: atom_id res chain seq x y z
N MET A 1 27.73 4.15 -3.02
CA MET A 1 28.36 3.38 -1.93
C MET A 1 29.77 2.98 -2.37
N GLN A 2 30.79 3.06 -1.51
CA GLN A 2 32.12 2.58 -1.89
C GLN A 2 32.09 1.06 -2.08
N GLY A 3 32.77 0.55 -3.11
CA GLY A 3 32.88 -0.89 -3.39
C GLY A 3 31.70 -1.53 -4.13
N ILE A 4 30.69 -0.77 -4.55
CA ILE A 4 29.56 -1.25 -5.36
C ILE A 4 29.55 -0.52 -6.69
N VAL A 5 29.57 -1.26 -7.80
CA VAL A 5 29.37 -0.70 -9.13
C VAL A 5 27.88 -0.40 -9.31
N GLN A 6 27.54 0.88 -9.48
CA GLN A 6 26.16 1.33 -9.63
C GLN A 6 25.93 1.84 -11.05
N VAL A 7 24.95 1.27 -11.74
CA VAL A 7 24.53 1.70 -13.08
C VAL A 7 23.15 2.31 -12.97
N GLN A 8 23.00 3.58 -13.37
CA GLN A 8 21.72 4.26 -13.43
C GLN A 8 21.02 3.99 -14.77
N VAL A 9 19.74 3.64 -14.71
CA VAL A 9 18.92 3.41 -15.90
C VAL A 9 18.72 4.73 -16.64
N GLN A 10 18.88 4.71 -17.97
CA GLN A 10 18.60 5.84 -18.84
C GLN A 10 17.80 5.37 -20.05
N GLU A 11 16.48 5.35 -19.90
CA GLU A 11 15.56 4.84 -20.94
C GLU A 11 15.73 5.59 -22.27
N LYS A 12 15.87 6.92 -22.24
CA LYS A 12 16.07 7.76 -23.44
C LYS A 12 17.34 7.43 -24.21
N ALA A 13 18.37 6.92 -23.52
CA ALA A 13 19.63 6.50 -24.11
C ALA A 13 19.66 5.00 -24.45
N GLY A 14 18.55 4.28 -24.28
CA GLY A 14 18.46 2.83 -24.50
C GLY A 14 19.07 1.97 -23.39
N LEU A 15 19.53 2.57 -22.29
CA LEU A 15 20.09 1.86 -21.14
C LEU A 15 18.96 1.43 -20.19
N THR A 16 18.18 0.43 -20.60
CA THR A 16 17.07 -0.16 -19.82
C THR A 16 17.58 -1.12 -18.74
N PHE A 17 16.70 -1.56 -17.84
CA PHE A 17 17.02 -2.60 -16.84
C PHE A 17 17.56 -3.88 -17.48
N ALA A 18 16.86 -4.43 -18.49
CA ALA A 18 17.31 -5.63 -19.18
C ALA A 18 18.65 -5.45 -19.89
N ALA A 19 18.88 -4.31 -20.54
CA ALA A 19 20.14 -4.01 -21.23
C ALA A 19 21.31 -3.90 -20.24
N ALA A 20 21.12 -3.14 -19.15
CA ALA A 20 22.12 -2.99 -18.09
C ALA A 20 22.42 -4.35 -17.42
N LEU A 21 21.39 -5.13 -17.09
CA LEU A 21 21.53 -6.42 -16.45
C LEU A 21 22.32 -7.41 -17.30
N ARG A 22 22.04 -7.51 -18.61
CA ARG A 22 22.84 -8.34 -19.53
C ARG A 22 24.31 -7.92 -19.58
N SER A 23 24.58 -6.62 -19.54
CA SER A 23 25.95 -6.10 -19.53
C SER A 23 26.67 -6.47 -18.24
N ILE A 24 26.00 -6.32 -17.09
CA ILE A 24 26.53 -6.65 -15.76
C ILE A 24 26.86 -8.14 -15.66
N LEU A 25 26.00 -9.02 -16.19
CA LEU A 25 26.25 -10.47 -16.17
C LEU A 25 27.48 -10.91 -16.99
N ARG A 26 27.99 -10.07 -17.90
CA ARG A 26 29.26 -10.31 -18.60
C ARG A 26 30.49 -9.81 -17.84
N GLN A 27 30.32 -9.18 -16.69
CA GLN A 27 31.39 -8.66 -15.84
C GLN A 27 31.78 -9.63 -14.71
N ASP A 28 31.35 -10.90 -14.80
CA ASP A 28 31.58 -11.92 -13.77
C ASP A 28 31.16 -11.47 -12.34
N PRO A 29 29.91 -10.99 -12.15
CA PRO A 29 29.49 -10.48 -10.86
C PRO A 29 29.29 -11.63 -9.84
N ASN A 30 29.42 -11.35 -8.54
CA ASN A 30 29.00 -12.30 -7.50
C ASN A 30 27.58 -11.99 -6.99
N VAL A 31 27.27 -10.70 -6.83
CA VAL A 31 25.99 -10.21 -6.33
C VAL A 31 25.45 -9.17 -7.30
N VAL A 32 24.17 -9.30 -7.66
CA VAL A 32 23.48 -8.38 -8.55
C VAL A 32 22.27 -7.82 -7.81
N LEU A 33 22.15 -6.50 -7.74
CA LEU A 33 20.97 -5.82 -7.24
C LEU A 33 20.24 -5.16 -8.41
N VAL A 34 19.06 -5.69 -8.74
CA VAL A 34 18.16 -5.13 -9.74
C VAL A 34 17.15 -4.26 -8.99
N GLY A 35 17.17 -2.95 -9.24
CA GLY A 35 16.37 -1.98 -8.48
C GLY A 35 14.90 -2.39 -8.33
N GLU A 36 14.28 -2.86 -9.41
CA GLU A 36 12.92 -3.40 -9.42
C GLU A 36 12.70 -4.30 -10.64
N ILE A 37 11.77 -5.25 -10.54
CA ILE A 37 11.30 -6.05 -11.68
C ILE A 37 9.91 -5.55 -12.08
N ARG A 38 9.83 -4.96 -13.28
CA ARG A 38 8.58 -4.42 -13.86
C ARG A 38 8.06 -5.22 -15.04
N ASP A 39 8.94 -5.88 -15.77
CA ASP A 39 8.66 -6.50 -17.04
C ASP A 39 9.21 -7.94 -17.12
N ARG A 40 8.72 -8.67 -18.13
CA ARG A 40 9.06 -10.07 -18.36
C ARG A 40 10.54 -10.29 -18.63
N GLU A 41 11.13 -9.43 -19.43
CA GLU A 41 12.51 -9.59 -19.88
C GLU A 41 13.47 -9.46 -18.70
N THR A 42 13.31 -8.41 -17.89
CA THR A 42 14.08 -8.20 -16.67
C THR A 42 13.90 -9.34 -15.67
N ALA A 43 12.66 -9.80 -15.47
CA ALA A 43 12.37 -10.93 -14.58
C ALA A 43 13.06 -12.23 -15.02
N GLN A 44 12.98 -12.56 -16.31
CA GLN A 44 13.58 -13.76 -16.87
C GLN A 44 15.11 -13.73 -16.73
N ILE A 45 15.75 -12.61 -17.05
CA ILE A 45 17.22 -12.49 -16.92
C ILE A 45 17.63 -12.60 -15.45
N ALA A 46 16.91 -11.96 -14.52
CA ALA A 46 17.21 -12.03 -13.09
C ALA A 46 17.11 -13.46 -12.53
N VAL A 47 16.05 -14.19 -12.89
CA VAL A 47 15.86 -15.58 -12.47
C VAL A 47 16.91 -16.50 -13.11
N GLN A 48 17.24 -16.31 -14.38
CA GLN A 48 18.32 -17.06 -15.04
C GLN A 48 19.68 -16.81 -14.38
N ALA A 49 20.01 -15.55 -14.06
CA ALA A 49 21.24 -15.23 -13.34
C ALA A 49 21.31 -15.92 -11.96
N SER A 50 20.19 -15.99 -11.25
CA SER A 50 20.10 -16.70 -9.98
C SER A 50 20.33 -18.21 -10.14
N LEU A 51 19.78 -18.82 -11.20
CA LEU A 51 19.98 -20.25 -11.51
C LEU A 51 21.42 -20.58 -11.92
N THR A 52 22.15 -19.61 -12.50
CA THR A 52 23.57 -19.77 -12.85
C THR A 52 24.53 -19.47 -11.71
N GLY A 53 24.02 -19.26 -10.48
CA GLY A 53 24.84 -19.18 -9.27
C GLY A 53 25.09 -17.77 -8.75
N HIS A 54 24.47 -16.73 -9.32
CA HIS A 54 24.58 -15.36 -8.84
C HIS A 54 23.61 -15.10 -7.68
N LEU A 55 24.00 -14.33 -6.67
CA LEU A 55 23.04 -13.82 -5.70
C LEU A 55 22.32 -12.61 -6.31
N VAL A 56 21.02 -12.76 -6.57
CA VAL A 56 20.19 -11.69 -7.14
C VAL A 56 19.26 -11.12 -6.08
N LEU A 57 19.35 -9.81 -5.85
CA LEU A 57 18.42 -9.05 -5.01
C LEU A 57 17.56 -8.18 -5.91
N SER A 58 16.25 -8.16 -5.68
CA SER A 58 15.37 -7.25 -6.39
C SER A 58 14.15 -6.86 -5.57
N THR A 59 13.37 -5.91 -6.09
CA THR A 59 12.13 -5.45 -5.49
C THR A 59 10.96 -5.66 -6.45
N LEU A 60 9.81 -6.02 -5.88
CA LEU A 60 8.53 -6.08 -6.56
C LEU A 60 7.50 -5.34 -5.71
N HIS A 61 6.48 -4.80 -6.36
CA HIS A 61 5.36 -4.18 -5.69
C HIS A 61 4.24 -5.20 -5.49
N THR A 62 4.18 -5.80 -4.29
CA THR A 62 3.14 -6.73 -3.86
C THR A 62 2.65 -6.41 -2.45
N ASN A 63 1.51 -6.97 -2.10
CA ASN A 63 0.87 -6.71 -0.80
C ASN A 63 1.52 -7.48 0.36
N ASP A 64 2.09 -8.64 0.04
CA ASP A 64 2.71 -9.61 0.94
C ASP A 64 3.76 -10.44 0.18
N ALA A 65 4.43 -11.36 0.89
CA ALA A 65 5.55 -12.13 0.38
C ALA A 65 5.12 -13.25 -0.57
N ALA A 66 3.98 -13.89 -0.32
CA ALA A 66 3.48 -14.97 -1.17
C ALA A 66 3.01 -14.44 -2.54
N ASN A 67 2.35 -13.27 -2.56
CA ASN A 67 1.94 -12.60 -3.79
C ASN A 67 3.12 -12.16 -4.66
N ALA A 68 4.33 -11.99 -4.12
CA ALA A 68 5.52 -11.74 -4.94
C ALA A 68 5.85 -12.92 -5.86
N VAL A 69 5.57 -14.15 -5.40
CA VAL A 69 5.80 -15.38 -6.17
C VAL A 69 4.80 -15.46 -7.32
N THR A 70 3.51 -15.32 -7.04
CA THR A 70 2.47 -15.33 -8.08
C THR A 70 2.64 -14.16 -9.05
N ARG A 71 3.09 -13.00 -8.57
CA ARG A 71 3.39 -11.85 -9.44
C ARG A 71 4.49 -12.14 -10.47
N LEU A 72 5.52 -12.93 -10.12
CA LEU A 72 6.54 -13.36 -11.07
C LEU A 72 5.96 -14.31 -12.13
N VAL A 73 5.01 -15.16 -11.74
CA VAL A 73 4.26 -16.01 -12.68
C VAL A 73 3.44 -15.15 -13.65
N ASP A 74 2.69 -14.16 -13.14
CA ASP A 74 1.88 -13.25 -13.95
C ASP A 74 2.72 -12.45 -14.97
N ILE A 75 3.93 -12.06 -14.57
CA ILE A 75 4.89 -11.37 -15.45
C ILE A 75 5.37 -12.30 -16.59
N GLY A 76 5.31 -13.62 -16.39
CA GLY A 76 5.64 -14.64 -17.38
C GLY A 76 6.93 -15.39 -17.10
N VAL A 77 7.32 -15.51 -15.82
CA VAL A 77 8.36 -16.45 -15.40
C VAL A 77 7.70 -17.79 -15.06
N GLU A 78 8.24 -18.88 -15.59
CA GLU A 78 7.71 -20.22 -15.34
C GLU A 78 7.89 -20.64 -13.88
N ALA A 79 6.83 -21.19 -13.28
CA ALA A 79 6.75 -21.50 -11.85
C ALA A 79 7.90 -22.38 -11.34
N TYR A 80 8.29 -23.39 -12.12
CA TYR A 80 9.41 -24.28 -11.78
C TYR A 80 10.77 -23.56 -11.74
N LYS A 81 10.98 -22.50 -12.55
CA LYS A 81 12.20 -21.69 -12.50
C LYS A 81 12.22 -20.81 -11.26
N ILE A 82 11.06 -20.27 -10.88
CA ILE A 82 10.92 -19.49 -9.63
C ILE A 82 11.22 -20.39 -8.44
N ALA A 83 10.61 -21.57 -8.39
CA ALA A 83 10.83 -22.55 -7.32
C ALA A 83 12.31 -22.90 -7.13
N ALA A 84 13.03 -23.16 -8.23
CA ALA A 84 14.44 -23.53 -8.19
C ALA A 84 15.39 -22.34 -7.87
N ALA A 85 15.01 -21.11 -8.23
CA ALA A 85 15.87 -19.94 -8.09
C ALA A 85 15.67 -19.17 -6.77
N LEU A 86 14.42 -19.09 -6.29
CA LEU A 86 14.03 -18.23 -5.19
C LEU A 86 14.53 -18.78 -3.85
N ARG A 87 15.19 -17.93 -3.04
CA ARG A 87 15.62 -18.29 -1.68
C ARG A 87 14.68 -17.77 -0.59
N GLY A 88 14.06 -16.63 -0.85
CA GLY A 88 13.08 -16.04 0.05
C GLY A 88 12.54 -14.72 -0.47
N VAL A 89 11.49 -14.25 0.18
CA VAL A 89 10.85 -12.96 -0.10
C VAL A 89 10.66 -12.25 1.22
N VAL A 90 10.98 -10.95 1.24
CA VAL A 90 10.70 -10.07 2.36
C VAL A 90 9.62 -9.08 1.93
N ALA A 91 8.46 -9.17 2.57
CA ALA A 91 7.46 -8.11 2.49
C ALA A 91 7.59 -7.20 3.70
N GLN A 92 7.46 -5.89 3.47
CA GLN A 92 7.59 -4.88 4.51
C GLN A 92 6.51 -3.81 4.40
N ARG A 93 6.07 -3.31 5.54
CA ARG A 93 5.30 -2.06 5.64
C ARG A 93 5.88 -1.18 6.76
N LEU A 94 5.67 0.13 6.66
CA LEU A 94 6.15 1.08 7.66
C LEU A 94 5.01 1.52 8.57
N MET A 95 5.20 1.31 9.86
CA MET A 95 4.32 1.83 10.92
C MET A 95 4.96 3.06 11.56
N ARG A 96 4.12 4.02 11.93
CA ARG A 96 4.50 5.16 12.76
C ARG A 96 4.75 4.70 14.20
N ARG A 97 5.82 5.19 14.81
CA ARG A 97 6.12 4.93 16.23
C ARG A 97 5.40 5.93 17.11
N LEU A 98 4.76 5.46 18.18
CA LEU A 98 4.15 6.33 19.17
C LEU A 98 5.19 7.29 19.76
N CYS A 99 4.79 8.55 19.96
CA CYS A 99 5.65 9.53 20.62
C CYS A 99 5.93 9.08 22.07
N PRO A 100 7.19 8.98 22.49
CA PRO A 100 7.52 8.56 23.85
C PRO A 100 7.08 9.58 24.91
N THR A 101 6.93 10.86 24.53
CA THR A 101 6.54 11.95 25.44
C THR A 101 5.05 11.94 25.76
N CYS A 102 4.19 11.68 24.77
CA CYS A 102 2.74 11.89 24.90
C CYS A 102 1.89 10.63 24.64
N LYS A 103 2.48 9.43 24.61
CA LYS A 103 1.67 8.21 24.49
C LYS A 103 0.86 8.02 25.78
N GLU A 104 -0.41 7.67 25.63
CA GLU A 104 -1.32 7.43 26.74
C GLU A 104 -1.81 5.99 26.73
N VAL A 105 -2.09 5.44 27.91
CA VAL A 105 -2.76 4.14 28.03
C VAL A 105 -4.19 4.30 27.55
N TRP A 106 -4.58 3.44 26.61
CA TRP A 106 -5.95 3.35 26.14
C TRP A 106 -6.73 2.42 27.07
N MET A 107 -7.69 2.99 27.80
CA MET A 107 -8.45 2.31 28.85
C MET A 107 -9.71 1.61 28.33
N GLU A 108 -10.11 1.89 27.10
CA GLU A 108 -11.30 1.27 26.51
C GLU A 108 -11.00 -0.16 26.05
N ALA A 109 -12.05 -0.98 25.97
CA ALA A 109 -11.91 -2.31 25.43
C ALA A 109 -11.49 -2.25 23.95
N PRO A 110 -10.59 -3.13 23.48
CA PRO A 110 -10.28 -3.20 22.07
C PRO A 110 -11.55 -3.45 21.26
N PRO A 111 -11.61 -3.00 19.99
CA PRO A 111 -12.73 -3.26 19.10
C PRO A 111 -13.02 -4.76 19.07
N GLU A 112 -14.29 -5.15 18.91
CA GLU A 112 -14.70 -6.55 19.05
C GLU A 112 -13.90 -7.50 18.14
N ARG A 113 -13.70 -7.08 16.89
CA ARG A 113 -12.83 -7.70 15.89
C ARG A 113 -11.34 -7.77 16.24
N LEU A 114 -10.90 -7.35 17.42
CA LEU A 114 -9.51 -7.43 17.88
C LEU A 114 -9.38 -8.20 19.20
N ARG A 115 -10.50 -8.50 19.87
CA ARG A 115 -10.52 -9.15 21.19
C ARG A 115 -9.80 -10.50 21.21
N ARG A 116 -9.86 -11.28 20.12
CA ARG A 116 -9.17 -12.58 20.03
C ARG A 116 -7.64 -12.46 19.86
N TRP A 117 -7.17 -11.31 19.38
CA TRP A 117 -5.75 -11.06 19.10
C TRP A 117 -5.04 -10.33 20.25
N VAL A 118 -5.80 -9.63 21.10
CA VAL A 118 -5.26 -8.87 22.24
C VAL A 118 -5.53 -9.65 23.54
N PRO A 119 -4.50 -10.18 24.22
CA PRO A 119 -4.70 -10.87 25.49
C PRO A 119 -5.32 -9.94 26.55
N THR A 120 -6.26 -10.48 27.33
CA THR A 120 -6.94 -9.73 28.40
C THR A 120 -5.94 -9.09 29.36
N GLY A 121 -6.14 -7.81 29.66
CA GLY A 121 -5.26 -7.05 30.55
C GLY A 121 -4.00 -6.50 29.89
N THR A 122 -3.79 -6.71 28.59
CA THR A 122 -2.68 -6.07 27.87
C THR A 122 -2.96 -4.57 27.71
N PRO A 123 -2.09 -3.68 28.22
CA PRO A 123 -2.27 -2.25 28.03
C PRO A 123 -2.04 -1.88 26.57
N LEU A 124 -3.06 -1.29 25.95
CA LEU A 124 -2.95 -0.66 24.64
C LEU A 124 -2.64 0.83 24.81
N TYR A 125 -2.13 1.44 23.75
CA TYR A 125 -1.74 2.85 23.77
C TYR A 125 -2.39 3.61 22.63
N ARG A 126 -2.65 4.90 22.86
CA ARG A 126 -3.17 5.85 21.88
C ARG A 126 -2.24 7.05 21.70
N ALA A 127 -2.38 7.70 20.55
CA ALA A 127 -1.62 8.88 20.17
C ALA A 127 -2.32 10.16 20.68
N ALA A 128 -1.81 10.80 21.74
CA ALA A 128 -2.43 12.01 22.30
C ALA A 128 -2.03 13.32 21.57
N GLY A 129 -0.76 13.40 21.14
CA GLY A 129 -0.20 14.59 20.49
C GLY A 129 0.45 15.57 21.47
N CYS A 130 1.62 16.09 21.11
CA CYS A 130 2.34 17.14 21.84
C CYS A 130 3.26 17.93 20.89
N PRO A 131 3.85 19.06 21.33
CA PRO A 131 4.79 19.83 20.52
C PRO A 131 5.98 19.01 19.96
N ASP A 132 6.53 18.07 20.73
CA ASP A 132 7.67 17.23 20.30
C ASP A 132 7.39 16.37 19.07
N CYS A 133 6.12 16.05 18.83
CA CYS A 133 5.66 15.25 17.69
C CYS A 133 4.79 16.06 16.72
N ALA A 134 4.85 17.40 16.80
CA ALA A 134 4.02 18.31 16.01
C ALA A 134 2.52 17.96 16.09
N MET A 135 2.04 17.64 17.29
CA MET A 135 0.65 17.27 17.58
C MET A 135 0.13 16.02 16.88
N THR A 136 1.00 15.22 16.23
CA THR A 136 0.57 13.99 15.53
C THR A 136 0.40 12.80 16.46
N GLY A 137 1.07 12.82 17.61
CA GLY A 137 1.19 11.69 18.54
C GLY A 137 2.16 10.59 18.09
N TYR A 138 2.86 10.79 16.97
CA TYR A 138 3.85 9.85 16.43
C TYR A 138 5.20 10.52 16.17
N ARG A 139 6.30 9.80 16.40
CA ARG A 139 7.66 10.27 16.11
C ARG A 139 8.54 9.15 15.59
N GLY A 140 8.88 9.25 14.30
CA GLY A 140 9.65 8.23 13.59
C GLY A 140 8.80 7.07 13.10
N ARG A 141 9.45 6.09 12.48
CA ARG A 141 8.83 4.91 11.86
C ARG A 141 9.66 3.67 12.14
N PHE A 142 9.03 2.51 12.02
CA PHE A 142 9.70 1.21 12.02
C PHE A 142 9.02 0.28 11.02
N SER A 143 9.73 -0.75 10.59
CA SER A 143 9.20 -1.75 9.68
C SER A 143 8.51 -2.87 10.44
N ILE A 144 7.39 -3.31 9.90
CA ILE A 144 6.84 -4.64 10.14
C ILE A 144 7.21 -5.50 8.95
N LEU A 145 7.62 -6.72 9.24
CA LEU A 145 8.23 -7.62 8.27
C LEU A 145 7.49 -8.95 8.25
N GLU A 146 7.35 -9.47 7.05
CA GLU A 146 6.97 -10.84 6.76
C GLU A 146 8.09 -11.43 5.90
N VAL A 147 8.65 -12.56 6.35
CA VAL A 147 9.82 -13.18 5.74
C VAL A 147 9.47 -14.60 5.34
N LEU A 148 9.20 -14.78 4.05
CA LEU A 148 8.97 -16.08 3.44
C LEU A 148 10.33 -16.69 3.09
N THR A 149 10.68 -17.79 3.73
CA THR A 149 11.86 -18.60 3.37
C THR A 149 11.42 -19.78 2.52
N VAL A 150 12.16 -20.09 1.45
CA VAL A 150 11.81 -21.20 0.56
C VAL A 150 12.29 -22.50 1.18
N THR A 151 11.35 -23.26 1.75
CA THR A 151 11.55 -24.63 2.24
C THR A 151 11.19 -25.65 1.15
N PRO A 152 11.53 -26.95 1.28
CA PRO A 152 11.13 -27.97 0.30
C PRO A 152 9.61 -28.11 0.11
N GLU A 153 8.79 -27.71 1.08
CA GLU A 153 7.33 -27.67 0.92
C GLU A 153 6.89 -26.45 0.10
N VAL A 154 7.44 -25.27 0.42
CA VAL A 154 7.18 -24.04 -0.34
C VAL A 154 7.64 -24.20 -1.77
N GLU A 155 8.84 -24.73 -2.00
CA GLU A 155 9.39 -24.99 -3.34
C GLU A 155 8.46 -25.89 -4.18
N ARG A 156 7.97 -27.00 -3.62
CA ARG A 156 7.00 -27.87 -4.30
C ARG A 156 5.69 -27.16 -4.61
N THR A 157 5.19 -26.37 -3.68
CA THR A 157 3.94 -25.60 -3.81
C THR A 157 4.07 -24.56 -4.94
N VAL A 158 5.20 -23.86 -4.99
CA VAL A 158 5.50 -22.91 -6.08
C VAL A 158 5.67 -23.64 -7.41
N ALA A 159 6.41 -24.75 -7.46
CA ALA A 159 6.64 -25.50 -8.69
C ALA A 159 5.33 -26.05 -9.30
N ALA A 160 4.35 -26.38 -8.45
CA ALA A 160 3.02 -26.81 -8.85
C ALA A 160 2.13 -25.67 -9.37
N GLY A 161 2.55 -24.40 -9.24
CA GLY A 161 1.78 -23.23 -9.68
C GLY A 161 0.57 -22.94 -8.79
N GLU A 162 0.65 -23.27 -7.51
CA GLU A 162 -0.43 -23.07 -6.54
C GLU A 162 -0.68 -21.59 -6.21
N THR A 163 -1.82 -21.31 -5.56
CA THR A 163 -2.22 -19.95 -5.20
C THR A 163 -1.33 -19.32 -4.12
N ALA A 164 -1.36 -17.99 -4.02
CA ALA A 164 -0.64 -17.25 -2.97
C ALA A 164 -1.03 -17.73 -1.56
N ASP A 165 -2.31 -18.05 -1.32
CA ASP A 165 -2.77 -18.52 -0.02
C ASP A 165 -2.15 -19.88 0.35
N ARG A 166 -2.09 -20.81 -0.60
CA ARG A 166 -1.43 -22.11 -0.40
C ARG A 166 0.06 -21.98 -0.13
N ILE A 167 0.73 -21.07 -0.84
CA ILE A 167 2.14 -20.74 -0.60
C ILE A 167 2.32 -20.14 0.80
N ALA A 168 1.45 -19.21 1.19
CA ALA A 168 1.48 -18.57 2.51
C ALA A 168 1.18 -19.56 3.65
N GLU A 169 0.25 -20.51 3.44
CA GLU A 169 -0.02 -21.60 4.38
C GLU A 169 1.21 -22.50 4.59
N ALA A 170 1.86 -22.93 3.51
CA ALA A 170 3.07 -23.74 3.57
C ALA A 170 4.21 -23.00 4.30
N ALA A 171 4.38 -21.70 4.01
CA ALA A 171 5.37 -20.87 4.69
C ALA A 171 5.03 -20.67 6.18
N ARG A 172 3.76 -20.45 6.53
CA ARG A 172 3.29 -20.35 7.93
C ARG A 172 3.52 -21.65 8.71
N ARG A 173 3.26 -22.81 8.11
CA ARG A 173 3.61 -24.12 8.70
C ARG A 173 5.11 -24.26 8.98
N ALA A 174 5.94 -23.63 8.15
CA ALA A 174 7.40 -23.55 8.35
C ALA A 174 7.86 -22.45 9.33
N GLY A 175 6.93 -21.73 9.98
CA GLY A 175 7.23 -20.72 10.99
C GLY A 175 7.30 -19.28 10.49
N MET A 176 6.88 -19.01 9.25
CA MET A 176 6.70 -17.63 8.77
C MET A 176 5.64 -16.92 9.61
N ARG A 177 5.96 -15.70 10.07
CA ARG A 177 4.98 -14.78 10.66
C ARG A 177 4.50 -13.79 9.62
N GLY A 178 3.20 -13.56 9.58
CA GLY A 178 2.60 -12.59 8.67
C GLY A 178 2.83 -11.14 9.09
N LEU A 179 2.56 -10.20 8.19
CA LEU A 179 2.63 -8.76 8.49
C LEU A 179 1.73 -8.37 9.67
N TRP A 180 0.53 -8.95 9.78
CA TRP A 180 -0.40 -8.72 10.88
C TRP A 180 0.20 -9.12 12.23
N GLU A 181 0.74 -10.34 12.33
CA GLU A 181 1.32 -10.86 13.57
C GLU A 181 2.57 -10.06 13.98
N SER A 182 3.39 -9.69 12.99
CA SER A 182 4.55 -8.81 13.15
C SER A 182 4.14 -7.47 13.75
N GLY A 183 3.16 -6.79 13.15
CA GLY A 183 2.67 -5.49 13.62
C GLY A 183 1.93 -5.54 14.94
N LEU A 184 1.07 -6.54 15.15
CA LEU A 184 0.39 -6.77 16.42
C LEU A 184 1.40 -6.92 17.56
N SER A 185 2.51 -7.63 17.33
CA SER A 185 3.58 -7.76 18.32
C SER A 185 4.16 -6.41 18.76
N HIS A 186 4.28 -5.43 17.85
CA HIS A 186 4.72 -4.07 18.18
C HIS A 186 3.64 -3.26 18.91
N VAL A 187 2.37 -3.43 18.55
CA VAL A 187 1.23 -2.80 19.26
C VAL A 187 1.16 -3.28 20.70
N LEU A 188 1.28 -4.60 20.93
CA LEU A 188 1.25 -5.19 22.27
C LEU A 188 2.44 -4.75 23.15
N ARG A 189 3.55 -4.30 22.55
CA ARG A 189 4.69 -3.68 23.26
C ARG A 189 4.54 -2.17 23.49
N GLY A 190 3.45 -1.56 23.02
CA GLY A 190 3.21 -0.12 23.13
C GLY A 190 4.15 0.73 22.28
N GLU A 191 4.64 0.17 21.17
CA GLU A 191 5.49 0.89 20.19
C GLU A 191 4.66 1.65 19.15
N SER A 192 3.43 1.21 18.92
CA SER A 192 2.45 1.84 18.02
C SER A 192 1.03 1.57 18.50
N THR A 193 0.04 2.04 17.74
CA THR A 193 -1.38 1.92 18.06
C THR A 193 -2.05 0.84 17.21
N VAL A 194 -3.21 0.37 17.68
CA VAL A 194 -4.10 -0.48 16.89
C VAL A 194 -4.48 0.21 15.58
N ASP A 195 -4.90 1.48 15.63
CA ASP A 195 -5.31 2.25 14.44
C ASP A 195 -4.20 2.32 13.40
N GLU A 196 -2.95 2.45 13.86
CA GLU A 196 -1.81 2.48 12.95
C GLU A 196 -1.56 1.13 12.29
N LEU A 197 -1.71 0.01 13.02
CA LEU A 197 -1.60 -1.32 12.45
C LEU A 197 -2.67 -1.55 11.39
N MET A 198 -3.89 -1.19 11.73
CA MET A 198 -5.07 -1.30 10.88
C MET A 198 -5.01 -0.44 9.62
N ARG A 199 -4.36 0.72 9.70
CA ARG A 199 -4.11 1.57 8.53
C ARG A 199 -3.14 0.91 7.55
N VAL A 200 -2.24 0.06 8.03
CA VAL A 200 -1.17 -0.52 7.20
C VAL A 200 -1.35 -1.99 6.92
N VAL A 201 -2.20 -2.77 7.59
CA VAL A 201 -2.41 -4.20 7.31
C VAL A 201 -3.86 -4.56 7.57
N ASP A 202 -4.44 -5.33 6.66
CA ASP A 202 -5.80 -5.85 6.82
C ASP A 202 -5.87 -6.86 7.97
N ILE A 203 -7.00 -6.87 8.68
CA ILE A 203 -7.24 -7.89 9.70
C ILE A 203 -7.40 -9.23 8.97
N PRO A 204 -6.66 -10.29 9.34
CA PRO A 204 -6.88 -11.61 8.79
C PRO A 204 -8.35 -12.02 8.96
N GLN A 205 -9.04 -12.23 7.84
CA GLN A 205 -10.37 -12.85 7.82
C GLN A 205 -10.17 -14.35 8.01
N ASP A 206 -10.93 -14.98 8.91
CA ASP A 206 -10.84 -16.43 9.09
C ASP A 206 -11.53 -17.12 7.91
N ASP A 207 -10.74 -17.75 7.05
CA ASP A 207 -11.00 -19.16 6.74
C ASP A 207 -10.13 -20.00 7.69
N VAL A 208 -10.81 -20.77 8.53
CA VAL A 208 -10.34 -21.59 9.66
C VAL A 208 -8.88 -22.07 9.56
N ALA A 209 -8.01 -21.61 10.48
CA ALA A 209 -6.90 -22.42 10.98
C ALA A 209 -6.53 -22.03 12.43
N ALA A 210 -6.40 -23.06 13.27
CA ALA A 210 -6.23 -23.07 14.72
C ALA A 210 -5.12 -22.14 15.28
N PRO A 211 -5.21 -21.74 16.57
CA PRO A 211 -4.16 -20.95 17.22
C PRO A 211 -2.82 -21.69 17.20
N ALA A 212 -1.75 -20.95 16.92
CA ALA A 212 -0.39 -21.45 17.06
C ALA A 212 -0.15 -22.04 18.46
N PRO A 213 0.63 -23.13 18.59
CA PRO A 213 0.97 -23.64 19.91
C PRO A 213 1.74 -22.57 20.70
N PRO A 214 1.59 -22.54 22.04
CA PRO A 214 2.30 -21.58 22.87
C PRO A 214 3.81 -21.75 22.67
N VAL A 215 4.50 -20.63 22.47
CA VAL A 215 5.96 -20.57 22.46
C VAL A 215 6.44 -21.02 23.84
N VAL A 216 6.87 -22.27 23.95
CA VAL A 216 7.56 -22.77 25.14
C VAL A 216 8.90 -22.04 25.20
N ALA A 217 9.06 -21.17 26.19
CA ALA A 217 10.35 -20.58 26.51
C ALA A 217 11.33 -21.71 26.83
N GLN A 218 12.31 -21.94 25.94
CA GLN A 218 13.40 -22.85 26.23
C GLN A 218 14.25 -22.25 27.36
N PRO A 219 14.63 -23.02 28.39
CA PRO A 219 15.48 -22.53 29.46
C PRO A 219 16.85 -22.15 28.87
N ALA A 220 17.30 -20.95 29.26
CA ALA A 220 18.58 -20.38 28.85
C ALA A 220 19.73 -21.38 29.10
N ARG A 221 20.33 -21.88 28.02
CA ARG A 221 21.62 -22.56 28.10
C ARG A 221 22.65 -21.52 28.51
N ARG A 222 23.16 -21.65 29.74
CA ARG A 222 24.35 -20.93 30.20
C ARG A 222 25.55 -21.40 29.39
N SER A 223 26.06 -20.54 28.52
CA SER A 223 27.43 -20.62 28.02
C SER A 223 28.14 -19.33 28.41
N GLY A 224 29.09 -19.45 29.34
CA GLY A 224 29.96 -18.35 29.74
C GLY A 224 30.88 -17.93 28.58
N GLY A 225 31.22 -16.63 28.55
CA GLY A 225 32.16 -16.09 27.59
C GLY A 225 32.12 -14.57 27.53
N PHE A 226 32.97 -13.94 28.33
CA PHE A 226 33.58 -12.61 28.19
C PHE A 226 32.85 -11.53 27.36
N ALA A 227 32.35 -10.49 28.06
CA ALA A 227 31.99 -9.21 27.46
C ALA A 227 33.19 -8.23 27.55
N PRO A 228 33.61 -7.57 26.46
CA PRO A 228 34.55 -6.46 26.53
C PRO A 228 33.82 -5.15 26.95
N PRO A 229 34.51 -4.20 27.60
CA PRO A 229 33.90 -2.98 28.11
C PRO A 229 33.56 -1.96 27.00
N PRO A 230 32.59 -1.06 27.23
CA PRO A 230 32.18 -0.07 26.24
C PRO A 230 33.23 1.05 26.06
N PRO A 231 33.34 1.65 24.87
CA PRO A 231 34.24 2.76 24.63
C PRO A 231 33.69 4.06 25.27
N ARG A 232 34.61 4.87 25.80
CA ARG A 232 34.36 6.18 26.38
C ARG A 232 34.12 7.20 25.26
N LEU A 233 33.04 7.97 25.37
CA LEU A 233 32.80 9.16 24.55
C LEU A 233 33.64 10.32 25.10
N SER A 234 34.59 10.81 24.30
CA SER A 234 35.24 12.10 24.48
C SER A 234 34.72 13.06 23.41
N SER A 235 34.04 14.11 23.84
CA SER A 235 33.70 15.28 23.04
C SER A 235 34.92 16.15 22.77
N PRO A 236 35.04 16.73 21.58
CA PRO A 236 35.60 18.06 21.43
C PRO A 236 34.53 19.04 20.97
N THR A 237 34.44 20.10 21.77
CA THR A 237 33.84 21.39 21.45
C THR A 237 34.68 22.08 20.39
N GLU A 238 34.12 22.40 19.23
CA GLU A 238 34.61 23.50 18.39
C GLU A 238 33.43 24.35 17.89
N THR A 239 33.33 25.52 18.50
CA THR A 239 32.63 26.71 18.02
C THR A 239 33.36 27.30 16.82
N ILE A 240 32.66 27.43 15.68
CA ILE A 240 32.95 28.45 14.68
C ILE A 240 31.65 29.23 14.46
N GLY A 241 31.74 30.54 14.59
CA GLY A 241 30.60 31.45 14.55
C GLY A 241 30.40 32.17 13.21
N VAL A 242 29.23 32.82 13.18
CA VAL A 242 28.84 34.06 12.47
C VAL A 242 28.53 33.95 10.97
N ALA A 243 27.26 34.16 10.60
CA ALA A 243 26.76 35.36 9.89
C ALA A 243 25.48 35.09 9.07
N GLY A 244 24.44 35.89 9.32
CA GLY A 244 23.55 36.53 8.32
C GLY A 244 22.72 35.70 7.33
N PRO A 245 21.47 36.12 7.01
CA PRO A 245 20.58 35.35 6.14
C PRO A 245 20.93 35.56 4.66
N LEU A 246 21.13 34.47 3.92
CA LEU A 246 21.12 34.47 2.46
C LEU A 246 19.83 33.80 1.99
N VAL A 247 18.77 34.62 1.95
CA VAL A 247 17.70 34.45 0.98
C VAL A 247 18.28 34.92 -0.34
N GLU A 248 18.44 34.02 -1.32
CA GLU A 248 18.17 34.29 -2.74
C GLU A 248 18.62 33.15 -3.67
N HIS A 249 17.80 32.93 -4.72
CA HIS A 249 17.99 32.12 -5.93
C HIS A 249 17.80 30.59 -5.85
N PHE A 250 16.53 30.18 -5.82
CA PHE A 250 16.10 28.99 -6.56
C PHE A 250 15.45 29.47 -7.86
N GLU A 251 16.14 29.29 -9.00
CA GLU A 251 15.56 29.52 -10.32
C GLU A 251 14.44 28.48 -10.55
N LEU A 252 13.21 28.99 -10.63
CA LEU A 252 12.04 28.30 -11.15
C LEU A 252 12.28 28.01 -12.64
N LEU A 253 12.53 26.75 -12.97
CA LEU A 253 12.27 26.26 -14.31
C LEU A 253 10.79 25.91 -14.41
N GLU A 254 10.10 26.78 -15.15
CA GLU A 254 8.74 26.69 -15.72
C GLU A 254 7.55 26.86 -14.75
N GLU A 255 6.94 28.05 -14.80
CA GLU A 255 5.60 28.33 -14.27
C GLU A 255 4.54 27.53 -15.06
N PRO A 256 3.64 26.77 -14.40
CA PRO A 256 2.51 26.16 -15.09
C PRO A 256 1.46 27.23 -15.44
N PRO A 257 0.78 27.12 -16.58
CA PRO A 257 -0.23 28.09 -16.98
C PRO A 257 -1.40 28.09 -15.97
N ALA A 258 -1.97 29.27 -15.74
CA ALA A 258 -3.12 29.48 -14.87
C ALA A 258 -4.27 28.49 -15.14
N PRO A 259 -5.09 28.14 -14.12
CA PRO A 259 -6.17 27.19 -14.26
C PRO A 259 -7.17 27.66 -15.33
N ARG A 260 -7.34 26.83 -16.37
CA ARG A 260 -8.31 27.08 -17.43
C ARG A 260 -9.71 26.93 -16.85
N ARG A 261 -10.52 27.99 -16.90
CA ARG A 261 -11.96 27.97 -16.54
C ARG A 261 -12.84 27.23 -17.57
N SER A 262 -12.26 26.37 -18.40
CA SER A 262 -12.98 25.63 -19.45
C SER A 262 -12.27 24.30 -19.69
N GLY A 263 -13.04 23.22 -19.76
CA GLY A 263 -12.55 21.88 -20.06
C GLY A 263 -11.94 21.79 -21.47
N PRO A 264 -11.42 20.62 -21.87
CA PRO A 264 -10.57 20.46 -23.07
C PRO A 264 -11.19 20.88 -24.43
N HIS A 265 -12.46 21.27 -24.51
CA HIS A 265 -13.13 21.66 -25.76
C HIS A 265 -14.03 22.91 -25.67
N GLY A 266 -13.89 23.76 -24.65
CA GLY A 266 -14.75 24.95 -24.53
C GLY A 266 -16.22 24.64 -24.17
N GLU A 267 -16.49 23.42 -23.74
CA GLU A 267 -17.79 23.00 -23.18
C GLU A 267 -17.91 23.41 -21.70
N ILE A 268 -19.16 23.58 -21.24
CA ILE A 268 -19.51 23.82 -19.84
C ILE A 268 -18.88 22.72 -18.98
N ALA A 269 -18.16 23.09 -17.92
CA ALA A 269 -17.53 22.14 -17.00
C ALA A 269 -18.57 21.18 -16.44
N ARG A 270 -18.43 19.89 -16.77
CA ARG A 270 -19.32 18.82 -16.28
C ARG A 270 -19.20 18.72 -14.77
N LYS A 271 -20.34 18.59 -14.10
CA LYS A 271 -20.42 18.50 -12.64
C LYS A 271 -20.27 17.06 -12.20
N VAL A 272 -19.26 16.78 -11.37
CA VAL A 272 -19.05 15.47 -10.76
C VAL A 272 -19.41 15.57 -9.29
N LEU A 273 -20.25 14.65 -8.80
CA LEU A 273 -20.40 14.44 -7.36
C LEU A 273 -19.47 13.31 -6.92
N LEU A 274 -18.51 13.63 -6.06
CA LEU A 274 -17.56 12.69 -5.49
C LEU A 274 -18.01 12.31 -4.07
N VAL A 275 -18.33 11.04 -3.86
CA VAL A 275 -18.83 10.50 -2.59
C VAL A 275 -17.83 9.48 -2.05
N ASP A 276 -17.14 9.84 -0.97
CA ASP A 276 -16.10 9.02 -0.35
C ASP A 276 -15.91 9.50 1.10
N ASP A 277 -15.91 8.60 2.07
CA ASP A 277 -15.76 8.94 3.50
C ASP A 277 -14.30 9.22 3.89
N GLU A 278 -13.35 8.77 3.07
CA GLU A 278 -11.93 8.96 3.32
C GLU A 278 -11.47 10.37 2.88
N ASP A 279 -11.31 11.27 3.85
CA ASP A 279 -10.92 12.67 3.64
C ASP A 279 -9.64 12.84 2.79
N SER A 280 -8.63 11.97 2.98
CA SER A 280 -7.39 12.01 2.22
C SER A 280 -7.59 11.67 0.75
N LEU A 281 -8.28 10.57 0.47
CA LEU A 281 -8.52 10.10 -0.89
C LEU A 281 -9.46 11.06 -1.64
N ARG A 282 -10.53 11.50 -0.98
CA ARG A 282 -11.48 12.46 -1.57
C ARG A 282 -10.80 13.77 -1.97
N LYS A 283 -9.90 14.30 -1.14
CA LYS A 283 -9.12 15.50 -1.46
C LYS A 283 -8.25 15.31 -2.71
N VAL A 284 -7.52 14.20 -2.79
CA VAL A 284 -6.66 13.89 -3.94
C VAL A 284 -7.48 13.69 -5.22
N MET A 285 -8.62 12.98 -5.14
CA MET A 285 -9.52 12.77 -6.28
C MET A 285 -10.13 14.08 -6.76
N LYS A 286 -10.57 14.95 -5.83
CA LYS A 286 -11.08 16.28 -6.17
C LYS A 286 -10.07 17.11 -6.92
N GLU A 287 -8.86 17.28 -6.39
CA GLU A 287 -7.80 18.07 -7.03
C GLU A 287 -7.48 17.57 -8.44
N LEU A 288 -7.51 16.24 -8.63
CA LEU A 288 -7.30 15.63 -9.94
C LEU A 288 -8.43 15.91 -10.93
N LEU A 289 -9.68 15.72 -10.50
CA LEU A 289 -10.85 15.95 -11.35
C LEU A 289 -11.02 17.42 -11.71
N GLU A 290 -10.75 18.33 -10.77
CA GLU A 290 -10.74 19.78 -11.03
C GLU A 290 -9.65 20.15 -12.05
N ARG A 291 -8.47 19.54 -11.95
CA ARG A 291 -7.39 19.72 -12.93
C ARG A 291 -7.77 19.19 -14.32
N ASP A 292 -8.53 18.10 -14.38
CA ASP A 292 -9.04 17.52 -15.62
C ASP A 292 -10.26 18.30 -16.18
N GLY A 293 -10.69 19.37 -15.50
CA GLY A 293 -11.68 20.33 -15.99
C GLY A 293 -13.12 20.10 -15.52
N TYR A 294 -13.32 19.24 -14.53
CA TYR A 294 -14.63 18.97 -13.92
C TYR A 294 -14.94 19.97 -12.79
N ALA A 295 -16.23 20.27 -12.59
CA ALA A 295 -16.69 20.97 -11.40
C ALA A 295 -17.08 19.93 -10.34
N VAL A 296 -16.33 19.87 -9.23
CA VAL A 296 -16.49 18.77 -8.25
C VAL A 296 -17.25 19.23 -7.01
N ALA A 297 -18.36 18.56 -6.72
CA ALA A 297 -19.02 18.59 -5.41
C ALA A 297 -18.62 17.37 -4.59
N GLU A 298 -18.61 17.49 -3.26
CA GLU A 298 -18.16 16.45 -2.35
C GLU A 298 -19.26 16.00 -1.40
N ALA A 299 -19.28 14.70 -1.08
CA ALA A 299 -20.02 14.14 0.04
C ALA A 299 -19.16 13.11 0.79
N ARG A 300 -19.30 13.08 2.12
CA ARG A 300 -18.55 12.22 3.05
C ARG A 300 -19.32 10.97 3.48
N ASP A 301 -20.62 10.94 3.21
CA ASP A 301 -21.52 9.85 3.57
C ASP A 301 -22.71 9.82 2.61
N GLY A 302 -23.52 8.76 2.67
CA GLY A 302 -24.64 8.60 1.76
C GLY A 302 -25.79 9.60 1.97
N VAL A 303 -25.97 10.14 3.18
CA VAL A 303 -27.02 11.13 3.47
C VAL A 303 -26.64 12.46 2.82
N GLN A 304 -25.39 12.88 2.98
CA GLN A 304 -24.84 14.05 2.32
C GLN A 304 -24.85 13.88 0.80
N ALA A 305 -24.59 12.67 0.29
CA ALA A 305 -24.66 12.40 -1.14
C ALA A 305 -26.06 12.71 -1.70
N LEU A 306 -27.12 12.20 -1.06
CA LEU A 306 -28.50 12.46 -1.49
C LEU A 306 -28.87 13.95 -1.45
N ASP A 307 -28.45 14.68 -0.41
CA ASP A 307 -28.66 16.14 -0.34
C ASP A 307 -27.90 16.89 -1.45
N GLN A 308 -26.68 16.47 -1.78
CA GLN A 308 -25.89 17.08 -2.84
C GLN A 308 -26.40 16.77 -4.25
N ILE A 309 -26.99 15.59 -4.48
CA ILE A 309 -27.57 15.23 -5.78
C ILE A 309 -28.64 16.25 -6.18
N ASP A 310 -29.58 16.54 -5.28
CA ASP A 310 -30.70 17.45 -5.52
C ASP A 310 -30.23 18.92 -5.64
N ARG A 311 -29.17 19.31 -4.93
CA ARG A 311 -28.63 20.68 -4.96
C ARG A 311 -27.75 20.97 -6.17
N VAL A 312 -26.86 20.05 -6.51
CA VAL A 312 -25.80 20.25 -7.50
C VAL A 312 -26.30 19.92 -8.91
N GLY A 313 -27.18 18.92 -9.02
CA GLY A 313 -27.58 18.32 -10.29
C GLY A 313 -26.36 17.79 -11.05
N PRO A 314 -25.65 16.77 -10.52
CA PRO A 314 -24.43 16.28 -11.11
C PRO A 314 -24.67 15.60 -12.46
N ASP A 315 -23.73 15.76 -13.40
CA ASP A 315 -23.71 15.05 -14.67
C ASP A 315 -23.29 13.59 -14.50
N ILE A 316 -22.51 13.29 -13.45
CA ILE A 316 -22.03 11.95 -13.10
C ILE A 316 -21.67 11.87 -11.61
N ILE A 317 -21.81 10.68 -11.03
CA ILE A 317 -21.49 10.42 -9.62
C ILE A 317 -20.36 9.40 -9.55
N VAL A 318 -19.36 9.68 -8.74
CA VAL A 318 -18.30 8.73 -8.34
C VAL A 318 -18.60 8.34 -6.89
N LEU A 319 -18.90 7.07 -6.66
CA LEU A 319 -19.51 6.61 -5.41
C LEU A 319 -18.72 5.48 -4.76
N ASP A 320 -18.17 5.70 -3.56
CA ASP A 320 -17.73 4.60 -2.70
C ASP A 320 -18.93 3.79 -2.20
N LEU A 321 -18.76 2.47 -2.11
CA LEU A 321 -19.72 1.56 -1.49
C LEU A 321 -19.66 1.57 0.03
N ASN A 322 -18.47 1.76 0.60
CA ASN A 322 -18.22 1.64 2.03
C ASN A 322 -18.41 2.98 2.75
N LEU A 323 -19.63 3.51 2.73
CA LEU A 323 -19.96 4.77 3.39
C LEU A 323 -20.55 4.55 4.80
N PRO A 324 -20.27 5.43 5.78
CA PRO A 324 -20.93 5.37 7.08
C PRO A 324 -22.41 5.77 6.99
N GLY A 325 -23.26 5.09 7.76
CA GLY A 325 -24.69 5.37 7.79
C GLY A 325 -25.41 4.75 6.60
N LEU A 326 -25.76 5.56 5.59
CA LEU A 326 -26.31 5.07 4.33
C LEU A 326 -25.15 4.66 3.43
N ASP A 327 -25.01 3.35 3.20
CA ASP A 327 -23.97 2.78 2.35
C ASP A 327 -24.17 3.14 0.85
N GLY A 328 -23.14 2.94 0.03
CA GLY A 328 -23.22 3.30 -1.39
C GLY A 328 -24.26 2.46 -2.16
N TYR A 329 -24.56 1.24 -1.71
CA TYR A 329 -25.66 0.45 -2.24
C TYR A 329 -27.02 1.12 -2.00
N GLY A 330 -27.24 1.63 -0.79
CA GLY A 330 -28.43 2.38 -0.44
C GLY A 330 -28.56 3.68 -1.24
N VAL A 331 -27.47 4.41 -1.45
CA VAL A 331 -27.44 5.61 -2.31
C VAL A 331 -27.82 5.25 -3.75
N LEU A 332 -27.21 4.20 -4.31
CA LEU A 332 -27.46 3.76 -5.70
C LEU A 332 -28.91 3.30 -5.89
N SER A 333 -29.44 2.50 -4.96
CA SER A 333 -30.84 2.07 -4.98
C SER A 333 -31.81 3.27 -4.90
N HIS A 334 -31.51 4.24 -4.03
CA HIS A 334 -32.32 5.46 -3.91
C HIS A 334 -32.30 6.28 -5.20
N LEU A 335 -31.13 6.46 -5.82
CA LEU A 335 -30.96 7.14 -7.09
C LEU A 335 -31.82 6.53 -8.20
N ARG A 336 -31.82 5.20 -8.33
CA ARG A 336 -32.57 4.47 -9.35
C ARG A 336 -34.07 4.42 -9.09
N SER A 337 -34.50 4.52 -7.82
CA SER A 337 -35.93 4.57 -7.46
C SER A 337 -36.66 5.86 -7.88
N ARG A 338 -35.91 6.94 -8.16
CA ARG A 338 -36.44 8.28 -8.46
C ARG A 338 -36.29 8.61 -9.95
N PRO A 339 -37.38 8.87 -10.71
CA PRO A 339 -37.31 9.18 -12.14
C PRO A 339 -36.37 10.35 -12.50
N ALA A 340 -36.29 11.36 -11.63
CA ALA A 340 -35.46 12.54 -11.85
C ALA A 340 -33.94 12.27 -11.80
N THR A 341 -33.52 11.21 -11.10
CA THR A 341 -32.10 10.90 -10.84
C THR A 341 -31.69 9.53 -11.37
N ALA A 342 -32.65 8.69 -11.75
CA ALA A 342 -32.42 7.32 -12.22
C ALA A 342 -31.51 7.28 -13.46
N ALA A 343 -31.52 8.34 -14.26
CA ALA A 343 -30.67 8.47 -15.43
C ALA A 343 -29.25 8.96 -15.12
N ILE A 344 -28.94 9.50 -13.94
CA ILE A 344 -27.60 10.04 -13.67
C ILE A 344 -26.58 8.89 -13.68
N PRO A 345 -25.51 8.97 -14.49
CA PRO A 345 -24.52 7.91 -14.56
C PRO A 345 -23.75 7.79 -13.23
N VAL A 346 -23.48 6.56 -12.82
CA VAL A 346 -22.76 6.27 -11.57
C VAL A 346 -21.57 5.36 -11.86
N ILE A 347 -20.38 5.80 -11.44
CA ILE A 347 -19.19 4.97 -11.36
C ILE A 347 -18.97 4.59 -9.90
N VAL A 348 -18.96 3.29 -9.62
CA VAL A 348 -18.79 2.79 -8.26
C VAL A 348 -17.32 2.52 -7.97
N LEU A 349 -16.83 2.91 -6.79
CA LEU A 349 -15.51 2.55 -6.29
C LEU A 349 -15.64 1.33 -5.38
N THR A 350 -15.01 0.21 -5.74
CA THR A 350 -15.10 -1.06 -5.00
C THR A 350 -13.77 -1.38 -4.31
N ALA A 351 -13.78 -2.16 -3.23
CA ALA A 351 -12.54 -2.69 -2.65
C ALA A 351 -12.04 -3.93 -3.42
N LYS A 352 -10.74 -4.20 -3.39
CA LYS A 352 -10.15 -5.39 -4.02
C LYS A 352 -10.54 -6.67 -3.26
N GLY A 353 -11.04 -7.69 -3.96
CA GLY A 353 -11.28 -9.03 -3.42
C GLY A 353 -12.75 -9.43 -3.22
N ASP A 354 -13.69 -8.71 -3.84
CA ASP A 354 -15.12 -8.96 -3.68
C ASP A 354 -15.80 -9.10 -5.06
N GLU A 355 -15.57 -10.25 -5.72
CA GLU A 355 -16.08 -10.56 -7.07
C GLU A 355 -17.62 -10.60 -7.12
N ASP A 356 -18.27 -10.92 -5.99
CA ASP A 356 -19.73 -10.90 -5.84
C ASP A 356 -20.33 -9.48 -5.90
N ASN A 357 -19.53 -8.46 -5.57
CA ASN A 357 -19.97 -7.07 -5.62
C ASN A 357 -20.01 -6.52 -7.06
N GLU A 358 -19.17 -6.99 -7.98
CA GLU A 358 -19.09 -6.44 -9.35
C GLU A 358 -20.38 -6.70 -10.13
N VAL A 359 -20.94 -7.91 -10.05
CA VAL A 359 -22.22 -8.25 -10.69
C VAL A 359 -23.36 -7.46 -10.04
N ARG A 360 -23.37 -7.41 -8.70
CA ARG A 360 -24.41 -6.76 -7.91
C ARG A 360 -24.49 -5.25 -8.13
N VAL A 361 -23.36 -4.56 -8.34
CA VAL A 361 -23.40 -3.10 -8.64
C VAL A 361 -24.02 -2.80 -10.00
N PHE A 362 -23.81 -3.65 -11.01
CA PHE A 362 -24.48 -3.50 -12.30
C PHE A 362 -25.98 -3.80 -12.23
N GLU A 363 -26.38 -4.82 -11.47
CA GLU A 363 -27.80 -5.14 -11.24
C GLU A 363 -28.55 -3.99 -10.53
N LEU A 364 -27.86 -3.28 -9.63
CA LEU A 364 -28.36 -2.08 -8.97
C LEU A 364 -28.28 -0.83 -9.84
N GLY A 365 -27.76 -0.95 -11.07
CA GLY A 365 -27.79 0.07 -12.09
C GLY A 365 -26.58 0.99 -12.14
N ALA A 366 -25.41 0.58 -11.64
CA ALA A 366 -24.15 1.30 -11.91
C ALA A 366 -23.78 1.22 -13.41
N ASP A 367 -23.14 2.27 -13.93
CA ASP A 367 -22.74 2.35 -15.35
C ASP A 367 -21.30 1.83 -15.57
N ASP A 368 -20.45 1.91 -14.55
CA ASP A 368 -19.11 1.33 -14.51
C ASP A 368 -18.65 1.16 -13.04
N PHE A 369 -17.53 0.48 -12.84
CA PHE A 369 -16.89 0.39 -11.53
C PHE A 369 -15.36 0.52 -11.61
N LEU A 370 -14.73 0.81 -10.49
CA LEU A 370 -13.29 0.92 -10.37
C LEU A 370 -12.79 0.39 -9.02
N THR A 371 -11.97 -0.66 -9.07
CA THR A 371 -11.43 -1.31 -7.89
C THR A 371 -10.30 -0.48 -7.26
N LYS A 372 -10.41 -0.18 -5.97
CA LYS A 372 -9.39 0.42 -5.11
C LYS A 372 -8.32 -0.63 -4.73
N PRO A 373 -7.02 -0.31 -4.74
CA PRO A 373 -6.44 0.97 -5.18
C PRO A 373 -6.35 1.07 -6.71
N PHE A 374 -6.71 2.23 -7.25
CA PHE A 374 -6.63 2.51 -8.69
C PHE A 374 -5.64 3.64 -9.00
N ARG A 375 -5.15 3.67 -10.24
CA ARG A 375 -4.37 4.79 -10.75
C ARG A 375 -5.31 5.93 -11.12
N ALA A 376 -4.93 7.17 -10.82
CA ALA A 376 -5.80 8.31 -11.06
C ALA A 376 -6.24 8.49 -12.54
N ARG A 377 -5.35 8.19 -13.49
CA ARG A 377 -5.70 8.17 -14.92
C ARG A 377 -6.76 7.14 -15.29
N ALA A 378 -6.91 6.06 -14.51
CA ALA A 378 -7.95 5.08 -14.74
C ALA A 378 -9.33 5.66 -14.44
N LEU A 379 -9.47 6.45 -13.38
CA LEU A 379 -10.73 7.14 -13.06
C LEU A 379 -11.12 8.15 -14.15
N SER A 380 -10.18 8.99 -14.59
CA SER A 380 -10.45 9.96 -15.66
C SER A 380 -10.89 9.28 -16.97
N ALA A 381 -10.22 8.19 -17.36
CA ALA A 381 -10.58 7.44 -18.57
C ALA A 381 -11.98 6.79 -18.46
N ARG A 382 -12.36 6.31 -17.27
CA ARG A 382 -13.69 5.72 -17.02
C ARG A 382 -14.78 6.78 -17.06
N LEU A 383 -14.54 7.95 -16.44
CA LEU A 383 -15.44 9.10 -16.50
C LEU A 383 -15.68 9.54 -17.95
N GLU A 384 -14.61 9.71 -18.74
CA GLU A 384 -14.72 10.06 -20.16
C GLU A 384 -15.48 9.00 -20.96
N ALA A 385 -15.24 7.72 -20.72
CA ALA A 385 -15.93 6.64 -21.40
C ALA A 385 -17.43 6.61 -21.08
N VAL A 386 -17.82 6.79 -19.82
CA VAL A 386 -19.23 6.79 -19.39
C VAL A 386 -19.97 8.04 -19.89
N LEU A 387 -19.34 9.22 -19.77
CA LEU A 387 -19.90 10.47 -20.26
C LEU A 387 -19.96 10.51 -21.80
N GLY A 388 -18.99 9.92 -22.49
CA GLY A 388 -18.90 9.90 -23.95
C GLY A 388 -19.93 8.99 -24.63
N ARG A 389 -20.41 7.93 -23.97
CA ARG A 389 -21.44 7.01 -24.49
C ARG A 389 -22.83 7.65 -24.65
N ARG A 390 -23.04 8.84 -24.09
CA ARG A 390 -24.33 9.54 -24.06
C ARG A 390 -24.35 10.83 -24.92
N ARG A 391 -23.41 10.95 -25.85
CA ARG A 391 -23.43 11.98 -26.91
C ARG A 391 -24.37 11.62 -28.05
#